data_AF-A0A2V5IYM6-F1
#
_entry.id   AF-A0A2V5IYM6-F1
#
_cell.length_a   1.000
_cell.length_b   1.000
_cell.length_c   1.000
_cell.angle_alpha   90.00
_cell.angle_beta   90.00
_cell.angle_gamma   90.00
#
_symmetry.space_group_name_H-M   'P 1'
#
loop_
_entity.id
_entity.type
_entity.pdbx_description
1 polymer ?
#
loop_
_entity_poly.entity_id
_entity_poly.type
_entity_poly.pdbx_seq_one_letter_code
_entity_poly.pdbx_strand_id
1 'polypeptide(L)'
;MAEQEYLASPPKITTMPPGVPYIVGNEAAERFSYYGMNSILTIFMTKYLLDKMGHLSVMPPAKAEAWYHTFVSALYFLPIFGAILADAVFGKFRVVFWLSIVYCLGHVTLALMGSPVAHAIEPRYLLA
;
A
#
# COMPACT_ATOMS: atom_id res chain seq x y z
N MET A 1 14.11 5.09 -34.51
CA MET A 1 13.91 3.71 -34.04
C MET A 1 15.25 3.31 -33.43
N ALA A 2 15.39 3.29 -32.11
CA ALA A 2 16.68 3.01 -31.49
C ALA A 2 17.00 1.52 -31.69
N GLU A 3 18.09 1.24 -32.40
CA GLU A 3 18.61 -0.10 -32.65
C GLU A 3 19.17 -0.62 -31.31
N GLN A 4 18.32 -1.28 -30.54
CA GLN A 4 18.72 -1.93 -29.29
C GLN A 4 19.33 -3.28 -29.66
N GLU A 5 20.65 -3.34 -29.69
CA GLU A 5 21.40 -4.57 -29.88
C GLU A 5 21.09 -5.52 -28.71
N TYR A 6 20.35 -6.59 -29.00
CA TYR A 6 20.03 -7.60 -28.00
C TYR A 6 21.31 -8.34 -27.61
N LEU A 7 21.74 -8.17 -26.36
CA LEU A 7 22.94 -8.83 -25.83
C LEU A 7 22.75 -10.35 -25.84
N ALA A 8 23.57 -11.07 -26.61
CA ALA A 8 23.57 -12.53 -26.70
C ALA A 8 24.10 -13.22 -25.42
N SER A 9 24.77 -12.47 -24.55
CA SER A 9 25.33 -12.96 -23.30
C SER A 9 25.26 -11.87 -22.24
N PRO A 10 25.00 -12.23 -20.95
CA PRO A 10 25.01 -11.24 -19.88
C PRO A 10 26.37 -10.54 -19.83
N PRO A 11 26.40 -9.21 -19.58
CA PRO A 11 27.66 -8.49 -19.43
C PRO A 11 28.49 -9.16 -18.31
N LYS A 12 29.79 -9.31 -18.52
CA LYS A 12 30.72 -9.81 -17.49
C LYS A 12 30.88 -8.74 -16.41
N ILE A 13 29.91 -8.68 -15.50
CA ILE A 13 29.95 -7.88 -14.28
C ILE A 13 30.29 -8.81 -13.10
N THR A 14 31.26 -8.39 -12.29
CA THR A 14 31.67 -9.08 -11.05
C THR A 14 30.78 -8.70 -9.85
N THR A 15 29.97 -7.65 -10.02
CA THR A 15 29.05 -7.11 -9.02
C THR A 15 27.59 -7.38 -9.41
N MET A 16 26.66 -7.13 -8.48
CA MET A 16 25.23 -7.22 -8.80
C MET A 16 24.84 -6.18 -9.87
N PRO A 17 23.88 -6.52 -10.76
CA PRO A 17 23.36 -5.56 -11.73
C PRO A 17 22.88 -4.27 -11.04
N PRO A 18 23.11 -3.10 -11.66
CA PRO A 18 22.84 -1.80 -11.02
C PRO A 18 21.36 -1.58 -10.65
N GLY A 19 20.42 -2.32 -11.26
CA GLY A 19 19.00 -2.26 -10.91
C GLY A 19 18.63 -3.02 -9.62
N VAL A 20 19.44 -4.00 -9.20
CA VAL A 20 19.10 -4.88 -8.06
C VAL A 20 19.01 -4.12 -6.73
N PRO A 21 19.95 -3.22 -6.38
CA PRO A 21 19.86 -2.45 -5.13
C PRO A 21 18.57 -1.63 -5.02
N TYR A 22 18.09 -1.05 -6.13
CA TYR A 22 16.84 -0.28 -6.14
C TYR A 22 15.61 -1.17 -5.91
N ILE A 23 15.59 -2.36 -6.52
CA ILE A 23 14.50 -3.33 -6.33
C ILE A 23 14.47 -3.81 -4.88
N VAL A 24 15.64 -4.14 -4.31
CA VAL A 24 15.75 -4.59 -2.92
C VAL A 24 15.33 -3.48 -1.95
N GLY A 25 15.75 -2.24 -2.19
CA GLY A 25 15.33 -1.10 -1.37
C GLY A 25 13.82 -0.88 -1.40
N ASN A 26 13.20 -0.96 -2.59
CA ASN A 26 11.75 -0.87 -2.74
C ASN A 26 11.02 -2.00 -2.01
N GLU A 27 11.44 -3.24 -2.21
CA GLU A 27 10.86 -4.43 -1.54
C GLU A 27 10.97 -4.31 -0.02
N ALA A 28 12.12 -3.86 0.50
CA ALA A 28 12.32 -3.67 1.93
C ALA A 28 11.38 -2.60 2.50
N ALA A 29 11.22 -1.47 1.80
CA ALA A 29 10.31 -0.41 2.21
C ALA A 29 8.84 -0.86 2.19
N GLU A 30 8.44 -1.60 1.14
CA GLU A 30 7.09 -2.15 1.03
C GLU A 30 6.78 -3.13 2.16
N ARG A 31 7.68 -4.09 2.44
CA ARG A 31 7.53 -5.05 3.53
C ARG A 31 7.50 -4.40 4.91
N PHE A 32 8.38 -3.42 5.14
CA PHE A 32 8.38 -2.66 6.39
C PHE A 32 7.02 -1.99 6.63
N SER A 33 6.49 -1.31 5.61
CA SER A 33 5.19 -0.66 5.66
C SER A 33 4.04 -1.66 5.86
N TYR A 34 4.09 -2.81 5.19
CA TYR A 34 3.05 -3.85 5.26
C TYR A 34 2.97 -4.51 6.64
N TYR A 35 4.09 -4.97 7.18
CA TYR A 35 4.12 -5.59 8.51
C TYR A 35 3.83 -4.58 9.63
N GLY A 36 4.27 -3.33 9.46
CA GLY A 36 3.94 -2.24 10.37
C GLY A 36 2.43 -2.01 10.45
N MET A 37 1.76 -1.84 9.30
CA MET A 37 0.31 -1.68 9.22
C MET A 37 -0.42 -2.89 9.80
N ASN A 38 -0.06 -4.12 9.42
CA ASN A 38 -0.74 -5.33 9.91
C ASN A 38 -0.72 -5.45 11.44
N SER A 39 0.37 -5.02 12.08
CA SER A 39 0.53 -5.08 13.54
C SER A 39 -0.40 -4.10 14.27
N ILE A 40 -0.69 -2.95 13.67
CA ILE A 40 -1.47 -1.88 14.31
C ILE A 40 -2.93 -1.85 13.86
N LEU A 41 -3.28 -2.46 12.72
CA LEU A 41 -4.59 -2.31 12.08
C LEU A 41 -5.75 -2.83 12.95
N THR A 42 -5.62 -4.01 13.55
CA THR A 42 -6.66 -4.57 14.44
C THR A 42 -6.82 -3.75 15.72
N ILE A 43 -5.71 -3.23 16.26
CA ILE A 43 -5.72 -2.35 17.43
C ILE A 43 -6.41 -1.02 17.08
N PHE A 44 -6.13 -0.47 15.91
CA PHE A 44 -6.78 0.73 15.40
C PHE A 44 -8.30 0.55 15.31
N MET A 45 -8.77 -0.54 14.69
CA MET A 45 -10.21 -0.83 14.56
C MET A 45 -10.93 -1.01 15.90
N THR A 46 -10.25 -1.55 16.92
CA THR A 46 -10.84 -1.88 18.22
C THR A 46 -10.74 -0.76 19.25
N LYS A 47 -9.80 0.19 19.11
CA LYS A 47 -9.54 1.23 20.12
C LYS A 47 -9.61 2.65 19.61
N TYR A 48 -9.31 2.90 18.33
CA TYR A 48 -9.08 4.24 17.80
C TYR A 48 -9.94 4.54 16.56
N LEU A 49 -10.97 3.73 16.31
CA LEU A 49 -11.88 3.94 15.18
C LEU A 49 -12.85 5.08 15.52
N LEU A 50 -12.81 6.15 14.71
CA LEU A 50 -13.69 7.32 14.84
C LEU A 50 -14.82 7.25 13.81
N ASP A 51 -16.01 7.71 14.21
CA ASP A 51 -17.13 7.96 13.30
C ASP A 51 -17.00 9.33 12.64
N LYS A 52 -17.82 9.63 11.63
CA LYS A 52 -17.84 10.91 10.88
C LYS A 52 -17.98 12.16 11.76
N MET A 53 -18.52 12.02 12.97
CA MET A 53 -18.67 13.11 13.94
C MET A 53 -17.52 13.18 14.95
N GLY A 54 -16.47 12.37 14.80
CA GLY A 54 -15.32 12.31 15.68
C GLY A 54 -15.51 11.56 17.00
N HIS A 55 -16.63 10.86 17.16
CA HIS A 55 -16.86 9.99 18.31
C HIS A 55 -16.19 8.63 18.13
N LEU A 56 -15.74 8.03 19.23
CA LEU A 56 -15.20 6.67 19.25
C LEU A 56 -16.29 5.67 18.86
N SER A 57 -16.19 5.09 17.66
CA SER A 57 -17.05 4.03 17.14
C SER A 57 -16.25 2.75 17.00
N VAL A 58 -15.83 2.21 18.13
CA VAL A 58 -14.98 1.01 18.19
C VAL A 58 -15.70 -0.23 17.69
N MET A 59 -14.97 -1.08 16.97
CA MET A 59 -15.48 -2.36 16.49
C MET A 59 -15.21 -3.48 17.50
N PRO A 60 -16.17 -4.42 17.73
CA PRO A 60 -15.91 -5.63 18.50
C PRO A 60 -14.72 -6.42 17.93
N PRO A 61 -13.85 -7.02 18.77
CA PRO A 61 -12.65 -7.73 18.32
C PRO A 61 -12.92 -8.79 17.25
N ALA A 62 -13.96 -9.61 17.43
CA ALA A 62 -14.33 -10.65 16.47
C ALA A 62 -14.68 -10.10 15.09
N LYS A 63 -15.31 -8.91 15.01
CA LYS A 63 -15.60 -8.26 13.73
C LYS A 63 -14.34 -7.65 13.12
N ALA A 64 -13.47 -7.05 13.94
CA ALA A 64 -12.21 -6.47 13.48
C ALA A 64 -11.28 -7.54 12.89
N GLU A 65 -11.18 -8.70 13.53
CA GLU A 65 -10.43 -9.85 13.03
C GLU A 65 -11.00 -10.40 11.73
N ALA A 66 -12.34 -10.50 11.61
CA ALA A 66 -12.98 -10.94 10.37
C ALA A 66 -12.65 -10.01 9.18
N TRP A 67 -12.69 -8.69 9.40
CA TRP A 67 -12.29 -7.71 8.39
C TRP A 67 -10.80 -7.79 8.06
N TYR A 68 -9.95 -7.95 9.07
CA TYR A 68 -8.51 -8.13 8.87
C TYR A 68 -8.20 -9.36 8.00
N HIS A 69 -8.80 -10.52 8.31
CA HIS A 69 -8.58 -11.74 7.52
C HIS A 69 -9.13 -11.62 6.10
N THR A 70 -10.28 -10.96 5.93
CA THR A 70 -10.84 -10.68 4.60
C THR A 70 -9.89 -9.82 3.77
N PHE A 71 -9.34 -8.77 4.39
CA PHE A 71 -8.35 -7.89 3.77
C PHE A 71 -7.08 -8.65 3.37
N VAL A 72 -6.50 -9.42 4.29
CA VAL A 72 -5.30 -10.23 4.01
C VAL A 72 -5.55 -11.27 2.91
N SER A 73 -6.71 -11.93 2.93
CA SER A 73 -7.10 -12.86 1.86
C SER A 73 -7.17 -12.17 0.50
N ALA A 74 -7.76 -10.98 0.42
CA ALA A 74 -7.81 -10.20 -0.81
C ALA A 74 -6.41 -9.80 -1.29
N LEU A 75 -5.49 -9.44 -0.38
CA LEU A 75 -4.11 -9.10 -0.72
C LEU A 75 -3.32 -10.27 -1.30
N TYR A 76 -3.59 -11.51 -0.89
CA TYR A 76 -2.98 -12.69 -1.50
C TYR A 76 -3.64 -13.10 -2.82
N PHE A 77 -4.88 -12.68 -3.06
CA PHE A 77 -5.64 -13.00 -4.26
C PHE A 77 -5.38 -12.02 -5.42
N LEU A 78 -5.34 -10.72 -5.12
CA LEU A 78 -5.16 -9.64 -6.10
C LEU A 78 -3.90 -9.76 -6.99
N PRO A 79 -2.75 -10.28 -6.50
CA PRO A 79 -1.55 -10.46 -7.32
C PRO A 79 -1.77 -11.34 -8.55
N ILE A 80 -2.72 -12.27 -8.52
CA ILE A 80 -3.07 -13.09 -9.68
C ILE A 80 -3.55 -12.21 -10.83
N PHE A 81 -4.46 -11.26 -10.54
CA PHE A 81 -4.95 -10.30 -11.53
C PHE A 81 -3.86 -9.30 -11.93
N GLY A 82 -3.06 -8.85 -10.97
CA GLY A 82 -1.92 -7.95 -11.23
C GLY A 82 -0.90 -8.56 -12.18
N ALA A 83 -0.60 -9.86 -12.03
CA ALA A 83 0.34 -10.58 -12.89
C ALA A 83 -0.21 -10.71 -14.33
N ILE A 84 -1.47 -11.11 -14.49
CA ILE A 84 -2.11 -11.19 -15.81
C ILE A 84 -2.08 -9.82 -16.50
N LEU A 85 -2.38 -8.74 -15.76
CA LEU A 85 -2.37 -7.39 -16.29
C LEU A 85 -0.96 -6.91 -16.70
N ALA A 86 0.05 -7.26 -15.90
CA ALA A 86 1.45 -6.94 -16.15
C ALA A 86 2.01 -7.65 -17.38
N ASP A 87 1.65 -8.92 -17.58
CA ASP A 87 2.13 -9.73 -18.69
C ASP A 87 1.38 -9.46 -20.00
N ALA A 88 0.07 -9.15 -19.93
CA ALA A 88 -0.75 -9.04 -21.14
C ALA A 88 -0.82 -7.63 -21.75
N VAL A 89 -0.77 -6.55 -20.94
CA VAL A 89 -1.21 -5.22 -21.44
C VAL A 89 -0.20 -4.10 -21.20
N PHE A 90 0.27 -3.89 -19.96
CA PHE A 90 0.95 -2.64 -19.59
C PHE A 90 2.45 -2.76 -19.39
N GLY A 91 2.96 -3.99 -19.29
CA GLY A 91 4.35 -4.27 -18.95
C GLY A 91 4.62 -4.16 -17.43
N LYS A 92 5.57 -4.96 -16.96
CA LYS A 92 5.85 -5.19 -15.53
C LYS A 92 6.13 -3.91 -14.75
N PHE A 93 6.99 -3.03 -15.28
CA PHE A 93 7.39 -1.79 -14.59
C PHE A 93 6.22 -0.83 -14.36
N ARG A 94 5.36 -0.63 -15.37
CA ARG A 94 4.23 0.29 -15.28
C ARG A 94 3.18 -0.18 -14.28
N VAL A 95 2.89 -1.47 -14.27
CA VAL A 95 1.94 -2.05 -13.31
C VAL A 95 2.46 -1.90 -11.88
N VAL A 96 3.71 -2.25 -11.62
CA VAL A 96 4.32 -2.09 -10.29
C VAL A 96 4.29 -0.62 -9.85
N PHE A 97 4.70 0.31 -10.72
CA PHE A 97 4.70 1.74 -10.39
C PHE A 97 3.31 2.28 -10.00
N TRP A 98 2.28 1.97 -10.78
CA TRP A 98 0.91 2.39 -10.48
C TRP A 98 0.36 1.75 -9.20
N LEU A 99 0.65 0.47 -8.96
CA LEU A 99 0.26 -0.21 -7.73
C LEU A 99 0.97 0.39 -6.50
N SER A 100 2.23 0.77 -6.61
CA SER A 100 2.96 1.46 -5.53
C SER A 100 2.31 2.81 -5.18
N ILE A 101 1.82 3.57 -6.16
CA ILE A 101 1.09 4.82 -5.90
C ILE A 101 -0.20 4.54 -5.13
N VAL A 102 -1.00 3.57 -5.58
CA VAL A 102 -2.25 3.18 -4.90
C VAL A 102 -1.98 2.71 -3.46
N TYR A 103 -0.89 1.95 -3.27
CA TYR A 103 -0.45 1.50 -1.96
C TYR A 103 -0.16 2.69 -1.03
N CYS A 104 0.65 3.66 -1.49
CA CYS A 104 0.95 4.88 -0.73
C CYS A 104 -0.33 5.67 -0.38
N LEU A 105 -1.28 5.81 -1.32
CA LEU A 105 -2.57 6.47 -1.07
C LEU A 105 -3.39 5.74 0.01
N GLY A 106 -3.34 4.42 0.05
CA GLY A 106 -3.96 3.63 1.12
C GLY A 106 -3.40 3.97 2.50
N HIS A 107 -2.06 4.06 2.61
CA HIS A 107 -1.39 4.47 3.86
C HIS A 107 -1.72 5.91 4.27
N VAL A 108 -1.80 6.83 3.31
CA VAL A 108 -2.24 8.21 3.56
C VAL A 108 -3.67 8.23 4.09
N THR A 109 -4.57 7.43 3.52
CA THR A 109 -5.97 7.33 3.96
C THR A 109 -6.04 6.84 5.41
N LEU A 110 -5.28 5.79 5.75
CA LEU A 110 -5.19 5.28 7.12
C LEU A 110 -4.63 6.33 8.10
N ALA A 111 -3.62 7.10 7.69
CA ALA A 111 -3.05 8.17 8.50
C ALA A 111 -4.05 9.31 8.77
N LEU A 112 -4.87 9.67 7.78
CA LEU A 112 -5.87 10.72 7.93
C LEU A 112 -7.03 10.31 8.85
N MET A 113 -7.43 9.04 8.87
CA MET A 113 -8.51 8.53 9.72
C MET A 113 -8.23 8.68 11.23
N GLY A 114 -6.97 8.69 11.64
CA GLY A 114 -6.57 8.94 13.03
C GLY A 114 -6.20 10.39 13.35
N SER A 115 -6.22 11.28 12.34
CA SER A 115 -5.76 12.66 12.49
C SER A 115 -6.90 13.61 12.91
N PRO A 116 -6.67 14.56 13.84
CA PRO A 116 -7.65 15.61 14.15
C PRO A 116 -8.00 16.46 12.94
N VAL A 117 -7.11 16.58 11.95
CA VAL A 117 -7.30 17.37 10.72
C VAL A 117 -8.50 16.87 9.89
N ALA A 118 -8.82 15.58 9.92
CA ALA A 118 -10.00 15.05 9.25
C ALA A 118 -11.33 15.51 9.89
N HIS A 119 -11.29 16.03 11.11
CA HIS A 119 -12.46 16.48 11.87
C HIS A 119 -12.36 17.94 12.37
N ALA A 120 -11.22 18.60 12.19
CA ALA A 120 -10.97 19.97 12.68
C ALA A 120 -11.62 21.06 11.82
N ILE A 121 -12.47 20.73 10.84
CA ILE A 121 -13.44 21.71 10.33
C ILE A 121 -14.56 21.77 11.35
N GLU A 122 -14.28 22.39 12.51
CA GLU A 122 -15.36 22.82 13.39
C GLU A 122 -16.25 23.78 12.60
N PRO A 123 -17.59 23.58 12.57
CA PRO A 123 -18.53 24.51 11.96
C PRO A 123 -18.47 25.93 12.54
N ARG A 124 -17.78 26.13 13.69
CA ARG A 124 -17.58 27.42 14.33
C ARG A 124 -16.77 28.42 13.50
N TYR A 125 -15.90 27.96 12.60
CA TYR A 125 -15.12 28.84 11.73
C TYR A 125 -15.80 29.15 10.38
N LEU A 126 -16.97 28.57 10.10
CA LEU A 126 -17.75 28.84 8.88
C LEU A 126 -18.89 29.86 9.09
N LEU A 127 -19.10 30.34 10.32
CA LEU A 127 -20.14 31.30 10.68
C LEU A 127 -19.56 32.53 11.42
N ALA A 128 -18.34 32.93 11.07
CA ALA A 128 -17.76 34.23 11.46
C ALA A 128 -17.33 34.99 10.20
#